data_AF-A0A259F5X0-F1
#
_entry.id   AF-A0A259F5X0-F1
#
_cell.length_a   1.000
_cell.length_b   1.000
_cell.length_c   1.000
_cell.angle_alpha   90.00
_cell.angle_beta   90.00
_cell.angle_gamma   90.00
#
_symmetry.space_group_name_H-M   'P 1'
#
loop_
_entity.id
_entity.type
_entity.pdbx_description
1 polymer ?
#
loop_
_entity_poly.entity_id
_entity_poly.type
_entity_poly.pdbx_seq_one_letter_code
_entity_poly.pdbx_strand_id
1 'polypeptide(L)'
;MKTSARASALTDIAVLELGKRIQRKRIALADNSLLAQLAPSSSGQGLLRRFGFGKVDIVLSSEITLAKMLKEWQSLDSHYASAAFYRGGNPSDAERAGQSLKDINDRIGLVEYRVFGTSPGEKYPEFANVADWLAWRIQFAHPEHRCTDAGAGWKPELFAFAVEDAKLSFSRS
;
A
#
# COMPACT_ATOMS: atom_id res chain seq x y z
N MET A 1 -2.37 -33.14 4.78
CA MET A 1 -3.04 -31.93 4.24
C MET A 1 -2.01 -30.82 4.03
N LYS A 2 -1.39 -30.71 2.84
CA LYS A 2 -0.28 -29.77 2.56
C LYS A 2 -0.36 -29.16 1.14
N THR A 3 -1.55 -28.79 0.68
CA THR A 3 -1.72 -28.24 -0.69
C THR A 3 -2.52 -26.94 -0.77
N SER A 4 -3.06 -26.41 0.32
CA SER A 4 -3.85 -25.17 0.28
C SER A 4 -3.01 -23.88 0.28
N ALA A 5 -1.80 -23.88 0.85
CA ALA A 5 -0.99 -22.66 0.98
C ALA A 5 -0.21 -22.25 -0.29
N ARG A 6 -0.02 -23.17 -1.26
CA ARG A 6 0.80 -22.90 -2.46
C ARG A 6 0.03 -22.30 -3.64
N ALA A 7 -1.30 -22.21 -3.56
CA ALA A 7 -2.15 -21.72 -4.65
C ALA A 7 -2.67 -20.28 -4.45
N SER A 8 -2.34 -19.62 -3.33
CA SER A 8 -2.65 -18.19 -3.13
C SER A 8 -1.60 -17.24 -3.75
N ALA A 9 -0.53 -17.80 -4.34
CA ALA A 9 0.58 -17.07 -4.97
C ALA A 9 0.32 -16.63 -6.42
N LEU A 10 -0.81 -17.05 -7.01
CA LEU A 10 -1.36 -16.40 -8.21
C LEU A 10 -2.09 -15.15 -7.73
N THR A 11 -1.36 -14.05 -7.75
CA THR A 11 -1.77 -12.69 -7.41
C THR A 11 -3.26 -12.46 -7.66
N ASP A 12 -3.97 -12.08 -6.60
CA ASP A 12 -5.33 -11.56 -6.69
C ASP A 12 -5.43 -10.58 -7.87
N ILE A 13 -6.31 -10.89 -8.83
CA ILE A 13 -6.47 -10.11 -10.07
C ILE A 13 -6.75 -8.64 -9.73
N ALA A 14 -7.51 -8.39 -8.65
CA ALA A 14 -7.80 -7.03 -8.21
C ALA A 14 -6.53 -6.29 -7.73
N VAL A 15 -5.62 -6.98 -7.04
CA VAL A 15 -4.32 -6.42 -6.62
C VAL A 15 -3.45 -6.10 -7.84
N LEU A 16 -3.41 -7.00 -8.84
CA LEU A 16 -2.67 -6.75 -10.08
C LEU A 16 -3.22 -5.55 -10.84
N GLU A 17 -4.53 -5.47 -11.01
CA GLU A 17 -5.17 -4.39 -11.74
C GLU A 17 -5.02 -3.03 -11.03
N LEU A 18 -5.12 -3.02 -9.69
CA LEU A 18 -4.82 -1.82 -8.90
C LEU A 18 -3.35 -1.41 -9.05
N GLY A 19 -2.41 -2.35 -8.92
CA GLY A 19 -0.99 -2.07 -9.12
C GLY A 19 -0.68 -1.46 -10.50
N LYS A 20 -1.30 -1.97 -11.57
CA LYS A 20 -1.19 -1.39 -12.92
C LYS A 20 -1.76 0.03 -13.01
N ARG A 21 -2.89 0.30 -12.34
CA ARG A 21 -3.48 1.66 -12.31
C ARG A 21 -2.60 2.64 -11.53
N ILE A 22 -2.06 2.22 -10.38
CA ILE A 22 -1.09 3.00 -9.61
C ILE A 22 0.14 3.31 -10.47
N GLN A 23 0.71 2.32 -11.16
CA GLN A 23 1.86 2.51 -12.04
C GLN A 23 1.57 3.51 -13.16
N ARG A 24 0.43 3.38 -13.84
CA ARG A 24 0.00 4.34 -14.88
C ARG A 24 -0.16 5.74 -14.33
N LYS A 25 -0.79 5.89 -13.15
CA LYS A 25 -0.96 7.19 -12.50
C LYS A 25 0.40 7.79 -12.11
N ARG A 26 1.33 7.00 -11.56
CA ARG A 26 2.67 7.44 -11.21
C ARG A 26 3.42 7.98 -12.43
N ILE A 27 3.42 7.25 -13.54
CA ILE A 27 4.06 7.68 -14.79
C ILE A 27 3.43 8.99 -15.29
N ALA A 28 2.11 9.15 -15.19
CA ALA A 28 1.43 10.37 -15.59
C ALA A 28 1.73 11.59 -14.68
N LEU A 29 2.10 11.35 -13.42
CA LEU A 29 2.45 12.39 -12.44
C LEU A 29 3.94 12.74 -12.43
N ALA A 30 4.78 11.94 -13.09
CA ALA A 30 6.23 12.08 -13.06
C ALA A 30 6.69 13.31 -13.83
N ASP A 31 7.56 14.12 -13.21
CA ASP A 31 8.22 15.24 -13.90
C ASP A 31 9.24 14.73 -14.94
N ASN A 32 9.71 13.49 -14.77
CA ASN A 32 10.59 12.81 -15.72
C ASN A 32 10.08 11.39 -16.02
N SER A 33 9.48 11.22 -17.19
CA SER A 33 8.91 9.96 -17.65
C SER A 33 9.93 8.82 -17.78
N LEU A 34 11.21 9.13 -18.02
CA LEU A 34 12.28 8.14 -18.07
C LEU A 34 12.57 7.59 -16.67
N LEU A 35 12.69 8.46 -15.66
CA LEU A 35 12.86 8.03 -14.27
C LEU A 35 11.69 7.18 -13.79
N ALA A 36 10.47 7.49 -14.24
CA ALA A 36 9.29 6.74 -13.86
C ALA A 36 9.28 5.29 -14.40
N GLN A 37 9.94 5.02 -15.53
CA GLN A 37 9.91 3.71 -16.20
C GLN A 37 11.11 2.81 -15.86
N LEU A 38 12.16 3.39 -15.27
CA LEU A 38 13.35 2.67 -14.87
C LEU A 38 13.09 1.86 -13.59
N ALA A 39 13.32 0.56 -13.68
CA ALA A 39 13.47 -0.28 -12.50
C ALA A 39 14.96 -0.27 -12.10
N PRO A 40 15.31 -0.02 -10.83
CA PRO A 40 16.69 -0.12 -10.36
C PRO A 40 17.24 -1.51 -10.67
N SER A 41 18.44 -1.59 -11.22
CA SER A 41 19.09 -2.87 -11.56
C SER A 41 19.33 -3.76 -10.34
N SER A 42 19.42 -3.16 -9.15
CA SER A 42 19.57 -3.82 -7.86
C SER A 42 18.25 -4.32 -7.25
N SER A 43 17.09 -3.97 -7.82
CA SER A 43 15.81 -4.44 -7.30
C SER A 43 15.45 -5.83 -7.80
N GLY A 44 14.53 -6.50 -7.11
CA GLY A 44 13.95 -7.76 -7.58
C GLY A 44 13.35 -7.63 -8.99
N GLN A 45 12.78 -6.47 -9.32
CA GLN A 45 12.30 -6.18 -10.68
C GLN A 45 13.45 -6.07 -11.70
N GLY A 46 14.53 -5.37 -11.34
CA GLY A 46 15.72 -5.25 -12.18
C GLY A 46 16.36 -6.60 -12.47
N LEU A 47 16.41 -7.49 -11.47
CA LEU A 47 16.89 -8.85 -11.60
C LEU A 47 16.02 -9.68 -12.57
N LEU A 48 14.70 -9.64 -12.41
CA LEU A 48 13.77 -10.35 -13.31
C LEU A 48 13.87 -9.86 -14.75
N ARG A 49 13.98 -8.53 -14.96
CA ARG A 49 14.20 -7.97 -16.31
C ARG A 49 15.52 -8.47 -16.91
N ARG A 50 16.59 -8.55 -16.12
CA ARG A 50 17.90 -9.05 -16.56
C ARG A 50 17.86 -10.52 -16.99
N PHE A 51 17.02 -11.34 -16.36
CA PHE A 51 16.85 -12.76 -16.70
C PHE A 51 15.76 -13.03 -17.76
N GLY A 52 15.25 -11.99 -18.44
CA GLY A 52 14.25 -12.15 -19.50
C GLY A 52 12.81 -12.35 -19.02
N PHE A 53 12.56 -12.26 -17.70
CA PHE A 53 11.24 -12.34 -17.09
C PHE A 53 10.53 -10.98 -17.01
N GLY A 54 10.79 -10.08 -17.96
CA GLY A 54 10.23 -8.73 -17.97
C GLY A 54 8.69 -8.69 -17.91
N LYS A 55 8.01 -9.75 -18.35
CA LYS A 55 6.54 -9.87 -18.27
C LYS A 55 6.00 -10.13 -16.85
N VAL A 56 6.85 -10.48 -15.89
CA VAL A 56 6.50 -10.74 -14.48
C VAL A 56 6.99 -9.60 -13.56
N ASP A 57 7.56 -8.54 -14.14
CA ASP A 57 8.25 -7.49 -13.39
C ASP A 57 7.33 -6.81 -12.37
N ILE A 58 6.06 -6.59 -12.71
CA ILE A 58 5.11 -5.87 -11.88
C ILE A 58 4.88 -6.56 -10.53
N VAL A 59 4.98 -7.89 -10.46
CA VAL A 59 4.69 -8.67 -9.24
C VAL A 59 5.63 -8.31 -8.08
N LEU A 60 6.83 -7.83 -8.38
CA LEU A 60 7.82 -7.36 -7.40
C LEU A 60 7.92 -5.83 -7.33
N SER A 61 6.96 -5.10 -7.92
CA SER A 61 6.94 -3.64 -7.90
C SER A 61 6.56 -3.06 -6.54
N SER A 62 7.04 -1.83 -6.33
CA SER A 62 6.53 -0.94 -5.30
C SER A 62 5.01 -0.74 -5.41
N GLU A 63 4.47 -0.67 -6.62
CA GLU A 63 3.04 -0.46 -6.88
C GLU A 63 2.19 -1.67 -6.47
N ILE A 64 2.68 -2.89 -6.67
CA ILE A 64 2.01 -4.10 -6.15
C ILE A 64 2.10 -4.17 -4.64
N THR A 65 3.20 -3.72 -4.06
CA THR A 65 3.32 -3.65 -2.59
C THR A 65 2.30 -2.67 -2.02
N LEU A 66 2.12 -1.49 -2.63
CA LEU A 66 1.03 -0.55 -2.30
C LEU A 66 -0.34 -1.22 -2.44
N ALA A 67 -0.59 -1.90 -3.56
CA ALA A 67 -1.88 -2.56 -3.79
C ALA A 67 -2.19 -3.66 -2.75
N LYS A 68 -1.18 -4.42 -2.31
CA LYS A 68 -1.33 -5.41 -1.23
C LYS A 68 -1.64 -4.77 0.12
N MET A 69 -0.94 -3.70 0.48
CA MET A 69 -1.23 -2.93 1.69
C MET A 69 -2.66 -2.37 1.66
N LEU A 70 -3.08 -1.83 0.53
CA LEU A 70 -4.42 -1.28 0.34
C LEU A 70 -5.51 -2.35 0.37
N LYS A 71 -5.26 -3.55 -0.16
CA LYS A 71 -6.19 -4.68 -0.03
C LYS A 71 -6.41 -5.04 1.44
N GLU A 72 -5.34 -5.24 2.19
CA GLU A 72 -5.45 -5.57 3.62
C GLU A 72 -6.09 -4.42 4.39
N TRP A 73 -5.74 -3.17 4.06
CA TRP A 73 -6.41 -1.99 4.60
C TRP A 73 -7.91 -2.11 4.39
N GLN A 74 -8.41 -2.24 3.15
CA GLN A 74 -9.85 -2.31 2.87
C GLN A 74 -10.55 -3.49 3.56
N SER A 75 -9.88 -4.65 3.68
CA SER A 75 -10.45 -5.79 4.41
C SER A 75 -10.75 -5.49 5.89
N LEU A 76 -10.01 -4.55 6.49
CA LEU A 76 -10.21 -4.12 7.87
C LEU A 76 -11.25 -3.02 8.01
N ASP A 77 -11.68 -2.37 6.93
CA ASP A 77 -12.56 -1.19 6.98
C ASP A 77 -13.91 -1.49 7.64
N SER A 78 -14.51 -2.62 7.26
CA SER A 78 -15.80 -3.09 7.78
C SER A 78 -15.75 -3.37 9.28
N HIS A 79 -14.62 -3.88 9.78
CA HIS A 79 -14.41 -4.15 11.21
C HIS A 79 -14.31 -2.87 12.04
N TYR A 80 -13.61 -1.86 11.55
CA TYR A 80 -13.48 -0.58 12.25
C TYR A 80 -14.75 0.29 12.13
N ALA A 81 -15.45 0.23 11.00
CA ALA A 81 -16.73 0.93 10.80
C ALA A 81 -17.81 0.42 11.78
N SER A 82 -17.89 -0.90 11.98
CA SER A 82 -18.81 -1.50 12.95
C SER A 82 -18.41 -1.19 14.40
N ALA A 83 -17.12 -1.22 14.74
CA ALA A 83 -16.65 -0.86 16.09
C ALA A 83 -16.90 0.61 16.46
N ALA A 84 -16.95 1.53 15.49
CA ALA A 84 -17.35 2.91 15.72
C ALA A 84 -18.85 3.06 16.02
N PHE A 85 -19.70 2.27 15.35
CA PHE A 85 -21.16 2.30 15.54
C PHE A 85 -21.59 1.92 16.97
N TYR A 86 -20.97 0.90 17.57
CA TYR A 86 -21.33 0.43 18.91
C TYR A 86 -20.79 1.29 20.06
N ARG A 87 -19.98 2.32 19.79
CA ARG A 87 -19.23 3.07 20.81
C ARG A 87 -20.02 4.14 21.57
N GLY A 88 -21.31 4.34 21.26
CA GLY A 88 -22.33 5.02 22.08
C GLY A 88 -21.88 6.25 22.88
N GLY A 89 -22.28 7.45 22.46
CA GLY A 89 -22.05 8.68 23.23
C GLY A 89 -21.85 9.89 22.32
N ASN A 90 -21.72 11.08 22.93
CA ASN A 90 -21.43 12.32 22.21
C ASN A 90 -20.02 12.83 22.62
N PRO A 91 -18.94 12.17 22.15
CA PRO A 91 -17.58 12.53 22.54
C PRO A 91 -17.23 13.93 22.04
N SER A 92 -16.35 14.61 22.78
CA SER A 92 -15.78 15.90 22.37
C SER A 92 -14.94 15.75 21.10
N ASP A 93 -14.70 16.86 20.38
CA ASP A 93 -13.91 16.83 19.15
C ASP A 93 -12.46 16.36 19.39
N ALA A 94 -11.89 16.68 20.56
CA ALA A 94 -10.56 16.21 20.95
C ALA A 94 -10.52 14.69 21.18
N GLU A 95 -11.53 14.12 21.83
CA GLU A 95 -11.65 12.67 22.01
C GLU A 95 -11.87 11.95 20.69
N ARG A 96 -12.68 12.53 19.78
CA ARG A 96 -12.87 12.00 18.42
C ARG A 96 -11.56 11.99 17.63
N ALA A 97 -10.80 13.08 17.69
CA ALA A 97 -9.52 13.18 17.00
C ALA A 97 -8.49 12.17 17.56
N GLY A 98 -8.36 12.07 18.89
CA GLY A 98 -7.47 11.10 19.53
C GLY A 98 -7.86 9.66 19.22
N GLN A 99 -9.16 9.35 19.21
CA GLN A 99 -9.65 8.03 18.86
C GLN A 99 -9.43 7.70 17.37
N SER A 100 -9.66 8.65 16.47
CA SER A 100 -9.42 8.45 15.04
C SER A 100 -7.93 8.19 14.77
N LEU A 101 -7.03 8.90 15.45
CA LEU A 101 -5.60 8.68 15.34
C LEU A 101 -5.22 7.27 15.82
N LYS A 102 -5.77 6.85 16.97
CA LYS A 102 -5.54 5.50 17.51
C LYS A 102 -6.05 4.42 16.56
N ASP A 103 -7.28 4.55 16.05
CA ASP A 103 -7.88 3.57 15.15
C ASP A 103 -7.07 3.43 13.84
N ILE A 104 -6.54 4.53 13.30
CA ILE A 104 -5.65 4.50 12.13
C ILE A 104 -4.37 3.72 12.43
N ASN A 105 -3.69 4.01 13.53
CA ASN A 105 -2.41 3.39 13.85
C ASN A 105 -2.54 1.91 14.28
N ASP A 106 -3.63 1.56 14.98
CA ASP A 106 -3.96 0.16 15.27
C ASP A 106 -4.19 -0.64 13.97
N ARG A 107 -4.91 -0.04 13.02
CA ARG A 107 -5.15 -0.66 11.71
C ARG A 107 -3.88 -0.77 10.89
N ILE A 108 -3.01 0.25 10.89
CA ILE A 108 -1.67 0.18 10.29
C ILE A 108 -0.92 -1.03 10.84
N GLY A 109 -0.94 -1.24 12.16
CA GLY A 109 -0.24 -2.38 12.76
C GLY A 109 -0.74 -3.74 12.31
N LEU A 110 -2.05 -3.89 12.11
CA LEU A 110 -2.62 -5.10 11.54
C LEU A 110 -2.19 -5.31 10.09
N VAL A 111 -2.17 -4.25 9.27
CA VAL A 111 -1.73 -4.36 7.87
C VAL A 111 -0.24 -4.70 7.80
N GLU A 112 0.61 -4.07 8.61
CA GLU A 112 2.05 -4.38 8.68
C GLU A 112 2.29 -5.85 9.00
N TYR A 113 1.57 -6.38 9.99
CA TYR A 113 1.69 -7.78 10.38
C TYR A 113 1.24 -8.71 9.24
N ARG A 114 0.12 -8.41 8.56
CA ARG A 114 -0.41 -9.27 7.49
C ARG A 114 0.40 -9.23 6.20
N VAL A 115 0.93 -8.07 5.83
CA VAL A 115 1.65 -7.88 4.56
C VAL A 115 3.13 -8.24 4.69
N PHE A 116 3.75 -7.89 5.81
CA PHE A 116 5.21 -7.99 5.99
C PHE A 116 5.62 -8.98 7.09
N GLY A 117 4.68 -9.49 7.89
CA GLY A 117 4.99 -10.37 9.02
C GLY A 117 5.63 -9.64 10.20
N THR A 118 5.60 -8.31 10.20
CA THR A 118 6.22 -7.46 11.23
C THR A 118 5.16 -6.64 11.94
N SER A 119 5.15 -6.68 13.27
CA SER A 119 4.36 -5.72 14.05
C SER A 119 5.10 -4.38 14.13
N PRO A 120 4.39 -3.24 14.11
CA PRO A 120 5.02 -1.94 14.39
C PRO A 120 5.68 -2.01 15.76
N GLY A 121 6.99 -1.78 15.81
CA GLY A 121 7.68 -1.57 17.08
C GLY A 121 7.50 -0.14 17.58
N GLU A 122 7.97 0.15 18.79
CA GLU A 122 7.97 1.49 19.41
C GLU A 122 8.69 2.58 18.58
N LYS A 123 9.42 2.19 17.53
CA LYS A 123 10.15 3.09 16.63
C LYS A 123 9.36 3.54 15.40
N TYR A 124 8.14 3.01 15.20
CA TYR A 124 7.31 3.44 14.08
C TYR A 124 6.74 4.83 14.37
N PRO A 125 6.73 5.76 13.38
CA PRO A 125 6.03 7.03 13.53
C PRO A 125 4.53 6.78 13.74
N GLU A 126 3.88 7.70 14.43
CA GLU A 126 2.41 7.81 14.35
C GLU A 126 2.02 8.52 13.06
N PHE A 127 1.00 8.02 12.38
CA PHE A 127 0.51 8.59 11.13
C PHE A 127 -0.91 9.13 11.32
N ALA A 128 -1.12 10.37 10.87
CA ALA A 128 -2.43 11.02 10.91
C ALA A 128 -3.36 10.55 9.78
N ASN A 129 -2.81 9.98 8.71
CA ASN A 129 -3.58 9.43 7.59
C ASN A 129 -2.83 8.30 6.89
N VAL A 130 -3.58 7.54 6.10
CA VAL A 130 -3.11 6.34 5.38
C VAL A 130 -2.10 6.69 4.29
N ALA A 131 -2.29 7.81 3.60
CA ALA A 131 -1.44 8.20 2.48
C ALA A 131 0.00 8.47 2.94
N ASP A 132 0.17 9.17 4.08
CA ASP A 132 1.47 9.44 4.67
C ASP A 132 2.18 8.15 5.11
N TRP A 133 1.44 7.23 5.74
CA TRP A 133 1.97 5.92 6.09
C TRP A 133 2.41 5.14 4.85
N LEU A 134 1.58 5.09 3.79
CA LEU A 134 1.91 4.39 2.54
C LEU A 134 3.18 4.96 1.90
N ALA A 135 3.33 6.28 1.88
CA ALA A 135 4.50 6.97 1.33
C ALA A 135 5.77 6.64 2.11
N TRP A 136 5.72 6.70 3.44
CA TRP A 136 6.83 6.31 4.30
C TRP A 136 7.17 4.83 4.12
N ARG A 137 6.16 3.97 4.17
CA ARG A 137 6.33 2.52 4.22
C ARG A 137 6.85 1.95 2.91
N ILE A 138 6.44 2.51 1.78
CA ILE A 138 6.87 2.00 0.48
C ILE A 138 8.36 2.26 0.22
N GLN A 139 8.87 3.43 0.64
CA GLN A 139 10.30 3.71 0.60
C GLN A 139 11.09 2.76 1.50
N PHE A 140 10.53 2.38 2.65
CA PHE A 140 11.16 1.41 3.54
C PHE A 140 11.17 -0.01 2.93
N ALA A 141 10.10 -0.41 2.21
CA ALA A 141 10.03 -1.70 1.53
C ALA A 141 10.95 -1.79 0.30
N HIS A 142 11.13 -0.68 -0.41
CA HIS A 142 11.83 -0.62 -1.70
C HIS A 142 12.84 0.55 -1.70
N PRO A 143 13.90 0.49 -0.87
CA PRO A 143 14.84 1.60 -0.71
C PRO A 143 15.51 1.99 -2.03
N GLU A 144 15.72 1.04 -2.92
CA GLU A 144 16.33 1.21 -4.22
C GLU A 144 15.44 1.92 -5.25
N HIS A 145 14.11 1.89 -5.06
CA HIS A 145 13.13 2.46 -5.99
C HIS A 145 12.94 3.97 -5.85
N ARG A 146 13.62 4.61 -4.87
CA ARG A 146 13.53 6.05 -4.58
C ARG A 146 12.06 6.52 -4.57
N CYS A 147 11.22 5.82 -3.83
CA CYS A 147 9.80 6.10 -3.67
C CYS A 147 9.47 7.43 -2.98
N THR A 148 10.47 8.28 -2.74
CA THR A 148 10.31 9.68 -2.31
C THR A 148 10.63 10.69 -3.42
N ASP A 149 11.00 10.22 -4.61
CA ASP A 149 11.38 11.07 -5.74
C ASP A 149 10.15 11.52 -6.54
N ALA A 150 9.81 12.80 -6.39
CA ALA A 150 8.74 13.44 -7.15
C ALA A 150 8.99 13.39 -8.68
N GLY A 151 10.25 13.43 -9.11
CA GLY A 151 10.63 13.30 -10.51
C GLY A 151 10.26 11.94 -11.11
N ALA A 152 10.20 10.89 -10.28
CA ALA A 152 9.71 9.56 -10.66
C ALA A 152 8.19 9.36 -10.43
N GLY A 153 7.47 10.42 -10.04
CA GLY A 153 6.03 10.44 -9.86
C GLY A 153 5.53 10.03 -8.47
N TRP A 154 6.43 9.83 -7.50
CA TRP A 154 6.09 9.50 -6.12
C TRP A 154 5.67 10.73 -5.34
N LYS A 155 4.47 11.24 -5.65
CA LYS A 155 3.92 12.47 -5.08
C LYS A 155 2.71 12.18 -4.19
N PRO A 156 2.33 13.07 -3.25
CA PRO A 156 1.15 12.88 -2.39
C PRO A 156 -0.13 12.52 -3.17
N GLU A 157 -0.31 13.09 -4.36
CA GLU A 157 -1.45 12.85 -5.24
C GLU A 157 -1.54 11.39 -5.73
N LEU A 158 -0.41 10.69 -5.84
CA LEU A 158 -0.38 9.28 -6.17
C LEU A 158 -0.97 8.44 -5.04
N PHE A 159 -0.58 8.73 -3.79
CA PHE A 159 -1.03 7.98 -2.63
C PHE A 159 -2.50 8.25 -2.33
N ALA A 160 -2.94 9.50 -2.45
CA ALA A 160 -4.36 9.85 -2.38
C ALA A 160 -5.18 9.12 -3.46
N PHE A 161 -4.72 9.11 -4.71
CA PHE A 161 -5.34 8.35 -5.78
C PHE A 161 -5.41 6.85 -5.45
N ALA A 162 -4.32 6.26 -4.96
CA ALA A 162 -4.27 4.83 -4.66
C ALA A 162 -5.26 4.44 -3.56
N VAL A 163 -5.41 5.27 -2.52
CA VAL A 163 -6.39 5.05 -1.44
C VAL A 163 -7.82 5.09 -1.98
N GLU A 164 -8.17 6.07 -2.81
CA GLU A 164 -9.52 6.17 -3.39
C GLU A 164 -9.82 5.05 -4.37
N ASP A 165 -8.88 4.74 -5.26
CA ASP A 165 -9.05 3.67 -6.26
C ASP A 165 -9.15 2.29 -5.59
N ALA A 166 -8.46 2.09 -4.46
CA ALA A 166 -8.58 0.86 -3.67
C ALA A 166 -9.98 0.66 -3.08
N LYS A 167 -10.65 1.72 -2.60
CA LYS A 167 -12.05 1.62 -2.12
C LYS A 167 -12.95 1.06 -3.21
N LEU A 168 -12.82 1.58 -4.43
CA LEU A 168 -13.60 1.10 -5.58
C LEU A 168 -13.22 -0.34 -5.96
N SER A 169 -11.93 -0.65 -5.92
CA SER A 169 -11.39 -1.94 -6.37
C SER A 169 -11.70 -3.12 -5.45
N PHE A 170 -11.81 -2.86 -4.14
CA PHE A 170 -12.01 -3.89 -3.13
C PHE A 170 -13.36 -3.80 -2.41
N SER A 171 -14.24 -2.85 -2.77
CA SER A 171 -15.61 -2.75 -2.22
C SER A 171 -16.53 -3.94 -2.55
N ARG A 172 -16.13 -4.84 -3.46
CA ARG A 172 -16.95 -5.94 -3.97
C ARG A 172 -16.40 -7.34 -3.68
N SER A 173 -15.30 -7.44 -2.92
CA SER A 173 -14.63 -8.70 -2.59
C SER A 173 -14.97 -9.20 -1.21
#